data_AF-A0AAP5AL86-F1
#
_entry.id   AF-A0AAP5AL86-F1
#
_cell.length_a   1.000
_cell.length_b   1.000
_cell.length_c   1.000
_cell.angle_alpha   90.00
_cell.angle_beta   90.00
_cell.angle_gamma   90.00
#
_symmetry.space_group_name_H-M   'P 1'
#
loop_
_entity.id
_entity.type
_entity.pdbx_description
1 polymer ?
#
loop_
_entity_poly.entity_id
_entity_poly.type
_entity_poly.pdbx_seq_one_letter_code
_entity_poly.pdbx_strand_id
1 'polypeptide(L)'
;MSVMSSGRCLTVALAVALSASACARTPPTEHKGTPNMSEATETGRTLDGHTYTDAPVDVKLGPHTFRIPANYLDSQIAPWPGDGVSLVIEWPDMKPTAPGARVDPRTNDFRKEIAVSIDYIDTAPIETSLERLSSNTAVTVEGSVERDNPKDRLDLRVAQPETMGLIPYAIDEAKMAAYSNAYQTRYGKAYTRNPGFEDDWYVARDPSGNLTTFIKCDSSTFREDGVRLEGDQVIQEQGAIAAGCIHYFTDVENKLSITLDYKRAFLKDWKRMEDAVRSLL
;
A
#
# COMPACT_ATOMS: atom_id res chain seq x y z
N MET A 1 -44.83 65.95 35.48
CA MET A 1 -46.30 65.93 35.33
C MET A 1 -46.59 65.29 33.98
N SER A 2 -46.88 63.99 33.93
CA SER A 2 -48.23 63.37 33.87
C SER A 2 -49.06 63.98 32.72
N VAL A 3 -49.59 63.22 31.76
CA VAL A 3 -50.83 62.42 31.87
C VAL A 3 -50.82 61.37 30.72
N MET A 4 -50.84 60.05 30.96
CA MET A 4 -51.99 59.14 31.19
C MET A 4 -52.96 58.94 29.99
N SER A 5 -53.04 57.69 29.48
CA SER A 5 -54.22 56.78 29.56
C SER A 5 -55.23 56.99 28.39
N SER A 6 -56.00 56.04 27.82
CA SER A 6 -56.37 54.64 28.08
C SER A 6 -56.99 54.08 26.77
N GLY A 7 -57.12 52.75 26.58
CA GLY A 7 -58.03 52.26 25.53
C GLY A 7 -58.01 50.78 25.08
N ARG A 8 -58.18 49.85 26.02
CA ARG A 8 -58.86 48.52 25.92
C ARG A 8 -58.51 47.46 24.84
N CYS A 9 -58.15 46.30 25.40
CA CYS A 9 -58.11 44.89 24.99
C CYS A 9 -58.92 44.39 23.77
N LEU A 10 -58.27 43.51 22.99
CA LEU A 10 -58.84 42.25 22.51
C LEU A 10 -57.73 41.19 22.46
N THR A 11 -57.87 40.17 23.29
CA THR A 11 -57.02 38.97 23.37
C THR A 11 -57.33 38.01 22.23
N VAL A 12 -56.32 37.64 21.44
CA VAL A 12 -56.34 36.44 20.60
C VAL A 12 -55.07 35.65 20.94
N ALA A 13 -55.26 34.46 21.53
CA ALA A 13 -54.21 33.52 21.83
C ALA A 13 -53.80 32.77 20.56
N LEU A 14 -52.51 32.84 20.19
CA LEU A 14 -51.93 31.96 19.17
C LEU A 14 -51.00 30.96 19.86
N ALA A 15 -51.36 29.69 19.78
CA ALA A 15 -50.57 28.58 20.28
C ALA A 15 -49.31 28.40 19.42
N VAL A 16 -48.13 28.45 20.05
CA VAL A 16 -46.85 28.10 19.42
C VAL A 16 -46.58 26.62 19.69
N ALA A 17 -46.65 25.80 18.65
CA ALA A 17 -46.26 24.40 18.70
C ALA A 17 -44.73 24.31 18.75
N LEU A 18 -44.20 23.75 19.84
CA LEU A 18 -42.80 23.38 20.00
C LEU A 18 -42.55 22.04 19.30
N SER A 19 -41.98 22.05 18.10
CA SER A 19 -41.43 20.84 17.47
C SER A 19 -40.03 20.59 18.01
N ALA A 20 -39.91 19.54 18.83
CA ALA A 20 -38.66 18.99 19.30
C ALA A 20 -37.89 18.36 18.13
N SER A 21 -36.82 19.03 17.68
CA SER A 21 -35.85 18.45 16.75
C SER A 21 -34.92 17.52 17.52
N ALA A 22 -35.26 16.23 17.55
CA ALA A 22 -34.32 15.20 17.97
C ALA A 22 -33.15 15.16 16.98
N CYS A 23 -31.92 15.34 17.47
CA CYS A 23 -30.69 15.15 16.71
C CYS A 23 -30.56 13.66 16.32
N ALA A 24 -31.10 13.30 15.16
CA ALA A 24 -30.77 12.05 14.50
C ALA A 24 -29.34 12.17 13.96
N ARG A 25 -28.42 11.35 14.51
CA ARG A 25 -27.09 11.12 13.94
C ARG A 25 -27.27 10.57 12.53
N THR A 26 -26.68 11.25 11.55
CA THR A 26 -26.56 10.76 10.18
C THR A 26 -25.84 9.41 10.20
N PRO A 27 -26.37 8.35 9.56
CA PRO A 27 -25.62 7.11 9.38
C PRO A 27 -24.38 7.36 8.49
N PRO A 28 -23.32 6.56 8.64
CA PRO A 28 -22.14 6.66 7.79
C PRO A 28 -22.55 6.48 6.33
N THR A 29 -22.01 7.31 5.46
CA THR A 29 -22.11 7.14 4.00
C THR A 29 -21.56 5.77 3.63
N GLU A 30 -22.43 4.86 3.19
CA GLU A 30 -22.00 3.68 2.44
C GLU A 30 -21.22 4.17 1.21
N HIS A 31 -19.93 3.83 1.12
CA HIS A 31 -19.27 3.87 -0.17
C HIS A 31 -20.02 2.91 -1.08
N LYS A 32 -20.65 3.47 -2.12
CA LYS A 32 -21.20 2.69 -3.22
C LYS A 32 -20.05 1.93 -3.86
N GLY A 33 -19.92 0.66 -3.48
CA GLY A 33 -19.10 -0.30 -4.20
C GLY A 33 -19.45 -0.28 -5.69
N THR A 34 -18.41 -0.51 -6.48
CA THR A 34 -18.39 -0.56 -7.94
C THR A 34 -19.64 -1.23 -8.56
N PRO A 35 -20.28 -0.61 -9.57
CA PRO A 35 -21.36 -1.24 -10.33
C PRO A 35 -20.75 -2.12 -11.44
N ASN A 36 -20.58 -3.41 -11.17
CA ASN A 36 -20.65 -4.57 -12.09
C ASN A 36 -19.87 -5.77 -11.51
N MET A 37 -20.38 -6.36 -10.44
CA MET A 37 -20.03 -7.74 -10.12
C MET A 37 -21.09 -8.63 -10.78
N SER A 38 -20.68 -9.44 -11.74
CA SER A 38 -21.50 -10.50 -12.33
C SER A 38 -22.08 -11.38 -11.21
N GLU A 39 -23.39 -11.63 -11.22
CA GLU A 39 -24.04 -12.55 -10.26
C GLU A 39 -23.55 -14.01 -10.40
N ALA A 40 -22.87 -14.36 -11.49
CA ALA A 40 -22.29 -15.68 -11.66
C ALA A 40 -20.97 -15.78 -10.88
N THR A 41 -21.05 -16.33 -9.66
CA THR A 41 -19.91 -16.74 -8.84
C THR A 41 -19.15 -17.89 -9.52
N GLU A 42 -17.85 -17.72 -9.73
CA GLU A 42 -16.97 -18.78 -10.16
C GLU A 42 -16.72 -19.76 -9.00
N THR A 43 -16.90 -21.06 -9.28
CA THR A 43 -16.67 -22.12 -8.30
C THR A 43 -15.39 -22.87 -8.66
N GLY A 44 -14.49 -22.97 -7.69
CA GLY A 44 -13.23 -23.68 -7.79
C GLY A 44 -13.29 -25.09 -7.20
N ARG A 45 -12.18 -25.52 -6.61
CA ARG A 45 -12.06 -26.84 -5.97
C ARG A 45 -12.83 -26.91 -4.65
N THR A 46 -13.24 -28.12 -4.28
CA THR A 46 -13.68 -28.45 -2.91
C THR A 46 -12.61 -29.30 -2.23
N LEU A 47 -12.05 -28.82 -1.12
CA LEU A 47 -11.03 -29.52 -0.34
C LEU A 47 -11.41 -29.45 1.14
N ASP A 48 -11.24 -30.56 1.87
CA ASP A 48 -11.54 -30.68 3.30
C ASP A 48 -12.93 -30.13 3.72
N GLY A 49 -13.92 -30.30 2.84
CA GLY A 49 -15.30 -29.84 3.06
C GLY A 49 -15.53 -28.35 2.79
N HIS A 50 -14.52 -27.58 2.40
CA HIS A 50 -14.66 -26.19 1.97
C HIS A 50 -14.66 -26.08 0.45
N THR A 51 -15.65 -25.40 -0.12
CA THR A 51 -15.72 -25.11 -1.57
C THR A 51 -15.27 -23.68 -1.82
N TYR A 52 -14.17 -23.53 -2.55
CA TYR A 52 -13.60 -22.22 -2.86
C TYR A 52 -14.40 -21.54 -3.96
N THR A 53 -14.67 -20.25 -3.81
CA THR A 53 -15.41 -19.43 -4.78
C THR A 53 -14.80 -18.03 -4.87
N ASP A 54 -15.27 -17.21 -5.80
CA ASP A 54 -15.00 -15.76 -5.84
C ASP A 54 -16.12 -14.93 -5.17
N ALA A 55 -16.98 -15.56 -4.36
CA ALA A 55 -18.03 -14.84 -3.64
C ALA A 55 -17.40 -13.73 -2.77
N PRO A 56 -17.96 -12.51 -2.76
CA PRO A 56 -17.42 -11.43 -1.96
C PRO A 56 -17.46 -11.71 -0.46
N VAL A 57 -16.37 -11.36 0.23
CA VAL A 57 -16.21 -11.41 1.68
C VAL A 57 -16.04 -9.99 2.20
N ASP A 58 -16.72 -9.69 3.30
CA ASP A 58 -16.59 -8.39 3.96
C ASP A 58 -15.26 -8.32 4.73
N VAL A 59 -14.38 -7.42 4.30
CA VAL A 59 -13.07 -7.17 4.90
C VAL A 59 -13.10 -5.80 5.57
N LYS A 60 -12.75 -5.75 6.85
CA LYS A 60 -12.68 -4.50 7.61
C LYS A 60 -11.27 -3.94 7.60
N LEU A 61 -11.13 -2.68 7.18
CA LEU A 61 -9.89 -1.91 7.27
C LEU A 61 -10.23 -0.57 7.93
N GLY A 62 -9.84 -0.43 9.19
CA GLY A 62 -10.26 0.71 10.02
C GLY A 62 -11.80 0.81 10.12
N PRO A 63 -12.40 1.99 9.86
CA PRO A 63 -13.85 2.16 9.88
C PRO A 63 -14.56 1.67 8.61
N HIS A 64 -13.82 1.26 7.58
CA HIS A 64 -14.38 0.90 6.27
C HIS A 64 -14.59 -0.62 6.14
N THR A 65 -15.58 -1.01 5.35
CA THR A 65 -15.83 -2.41 4.97
C THR A 65 -15.77 -2.52 3.45
N PHE A 66 -14.89 -3.38 2.96
CA PHE A 66 -14.67 -3.66 1.54
C PHE A 66 -15.22 -5.04 1.20
N ARG A 67 -15.98 -5.16 0.11
CA ARG A 67 -16.52 -6.44 -0.36
C ARG A 67 -15.55 -7.04 -1.38
N ILE A 68 -14.57 -7.79 -0.88
CA ILE A 68 -13.47 -8.32 -1.70
C ILE A 68 -13.80 -9.76 -2.12
N PRO A 69 -13.74 -10.13 -3.41
CA PRO A 69 -13.92 -11.52 -3.84
C PRO A 69 -12.93 -12.44 -3.11
N ALA A 70 -13.42 -13.54 -2.54
CA ALA A 70 -12.63 -14.37 -1.62
C ALA A 70 -11.30 -14.85 -2.24
N ASN A 71 -11.26 -15.08 -3.54
CA ASN A 71 -10.08 -15.56 -4.27
C ASN A 71 -8.92 -14.55 -4.37
N TYR A 72 -9.15 -13.26 -4.09
CA TYR A 72 -8.07 -12.27 -3.88
C TYR A 72 -7.35 -12.50 -2.55
N LEU A 73 -8.06 -12.84 -1.48
CA LEU A 73 -7.50 -13.01 -0.13
C LEU A 73 -6.45 -14.09 -0.16
N ASP A 74 -5.32 -13.93 0.53
CA ASP A 74 -4.21 -14.90 0.59
C ASP A 74 -4.68 -16.34 0.90
N SER A 75 -5.58 -16.51 1.87
CA SER A 75 -6.19 -17.81 2.22
C SER A 75 -7.19 -18.35 1.19
N GLN A 76 -7.70 -17.49 0.30
CA GLN A 76 -8.84 -17.70 -0.59
C GLN A 76 -10.19 -17.94 0.12
N ILE A 77 -10.28 -17.64 1.42
CA ILE A 77 -11.47 -17.91 2.26
C ILE A 77 -11.92 -16.65 3.01
N ALA A 78 -11.04 -16.15 3.89
CA ALA A 78 -11.29 -15.02 4.78
C ALA A 78 -9.96 -14.37 5.18
N PRO A 79 -9.95 -13.10 5.60
CA PRO A 79 -8.75 -12.48 6.15
C PRO A 79 -8.18 -13.29 7.32
N TRP A 80 -6.86 -13.37 7.42
CA TRP A 80 -6.20 -13.95 8.59
C TRP A 80 -6.49 -13.12 9.85
N PRO A 81 -6.48 -13.72 11.05
CA PRO A 81 -6.60 -12.97 12.29
C PRO A 81 -5.48 -11.92 12.41
N GLY A 82 -5.86 -10.67 12.66
CA GLY A 82 -4.94 -9.53 12.77
C GLY A 82 -5.55 -8.26 12.22
N ASP A 83 -4.77 -7.18 12.26
CA ASP A 83 -5.09 -5.95 11.55
C ASP A 83 -4.59 -6.05 10.10
N GLY A 84 -5.30 -5.40 9.18
CA GLY A 84 -4.97 -5.41 7.75
C GLY A 84 -5.50 -6.62 6.98
N VAL A 85 -5.17 -6.70 5.70
CA VAL A 85 -5.50 -7.83 4.83
C VAL A 85 -4.36 -8.14 3.87
N SER A 86 -4.14 -9.43 3.63
CA SER A 86 -3.20 -9.91 2.61
C SER A 86 -3.97 -10.44 1.41
N LEU A 87 -3.65 -9.92 0.23
CA LEU A 87 -4.20 -10.31 -1.06
C LEU A 87 -3.10 -10.83 -1.98
N VAL A 88 -3.49 -11.50 -3.05
CA VAL A 88 -2.58 -11.96 -4.11
C VAL A 88 -3.19 -11.65 -5.47
N ILE A 89 -2.39 -11.03 -6.33
CA ILE A 89 -2.65 -10.88 -7.77
C ILE A 89 -1.57 -11.62 -8.55
N GLU A 90 -1.84 -11.99 -9.80
CA GLU A 90 -0.90 -12.74 -10.64
C GLU A 90 -0.46 -11.92 -11.86
N TRP A 91 0.85 -11.87 -12.09
CA TRP A 91 1.44 -11.39 -13.33
C TRP A 91 1.10 -12.34 -14.50
N PRO A 92 0.85 -11.86 -15.73
CA PRO A 92 0.96 -10.47 -16.22
C PRO A 92 -0.32 -9.64 -16.15
N ASP A 93 -1.45 -10.26 -15.84
CA ASP A 93 -2.77 -9.63 -16.00
C ASP A 93 -3.28 -8.89 -14.76
N MET A 94 -2.59 -9.04 -13.62
CA MET A 94 -2.94 -8.43 -12.33
C MET A 94 -4.31 -8.88 -11.82
N LYS A 95 -4.69 -10.11 -12.20
CA LYS A 95 -5.94 -10.77 -11.78
C LYS A 95 -5.71 -11.60 -10.52
N PRO A 96 -6.75 -11.89 -9.72
CA PRO A 96 -6.62 -12.82 -8.61
C PRO A 96 -6.33 -14.23 -9.14
N THR A 97 -5.71 -15.05 -8.32
CA THR A 97 -5.65 -16.49 -8.57
C THR A 97 -7.06 -17.07 -8.64
N ALA A 98 -7.27 -18.09 -9.49
CA ALA A 98 -8.54 -18.80 -9.56
C ALA A 98 -8.96 -19.36 -8.17
N PRO A 99 -10.27 -19.45 -7.86
CA PRO A 99 -10.74 -19.90 -6.56
C PRO A 99 -10.18 -21.27 -6.16
N GLY A 100 -9.50 -21.32 -5.01
CA GLY A 100 -8.91 -22.54 -4.49
C GLY A 100 -7.71 -23.06 -5.27
N ALA A 101 -7.06 -22.28 -6.15
CA ALA A 101 -5.86 -22.73 -6.86
C ALA A 101 -4.55 -22.54 -6.05
N ARG A 102 -4.53 -21.71 -4.99
CA ARG A 102 -3.34 -21.54 -4.12
C ARG A 102 -3.29 -22.49 -2.93
N VAL A 103 -4.42 -23.02 -2.49
CA VAL A 103 -4.47 -24.03 -1.41
C VAL A 103 -3.70 -25.29 -1.82
N ASP A 104 -2.98 -25.87 -0.87
CA ASP A 104 -2.17 -27.07 -1.07
C ASP A 104 -3.03 -28.31 -1.38
N PRO A 105 -2.64 -29.17 -2.34
CA PRO A 105 -1.58 -28.95 -3.33
C PRO A 105 -2.01 -27.87 -4.35
N ARG A 106 -1.15 -26.86 -4.55
CA ARG A 106 -1.45 -25.72 -5.42
C ARG A 106 -1.50 -26.12 -6.89
N THR A 107 -2.35 -25.43 -7.65
CA THR A 107 -2.53 -25.64 -9.10
C THR A 107 -2.19 -24.41 -9.93
N ASN A 108 -1.96 -23.26 -9.31
CA ASN A 108 -1.44 -22.06 -9.97
C ASN A 108 0.09 -22.08 -10.08
N ASP A 109 0.65 -21.18 -10.89
CA ASP A 109 2.09 -20.95 -10.92
C ASP A 109 2.47 -19.90 -9.86
N PHE A 110 2.98 -20.37 -8.72
CA PHE A 110 3.39 -19.52 -7.60
C PHE A 110 4.43 -18.45 -7.99
N ARG A 111 5.15 -18.62 -9.11
CA ARG A 111 6.14 -17.63 -9.54
C ARG A 111 5.49 -16.34 -10.01
N LYS A 112 4.23 -16.39 -10.46
CA LYS A 112 3.43 -15.27 -10.94
C LYS A 112 2.78 -14.46 -9.81
N GLU A 113 2.69 -15.04 -8.61
CA GLU A 113 2.09 -14.38 -7.45
C GLU A 113 2.83 -13.09 -7.09
N ILE A 114 2.06 -12.04 -6.86
CA ILE A 114 2.47 -10.75 -6.29
C ILE A 114 1.68 -10.62 -5.00
N ALA A 115 2.39 -10.61 -3.87
CA ALA A 115 1.77 -10.45 -2.57
C ALA A 115 1.43 -8.98 -2.35
N VAL A 116 0.23 -8.71 -1.83
CA VAL A 116 -0.27 -7.35 -1.54
C VAL A 116 -0.71 -7.32 -0.08
N SER A 117 -0.06 -6.51 0.74
CA SER A 117 -0.48 -6.22 2.12
C SER A 117 -1.11 -4.84 2.18
N ILE A 118 -2.28 -4.74 2.82
CA ILE A 118 -3.04 -3.51 2.96
C ILE A 118 -3.35 -3.29 4.43
N ASP A 119 -2.87 -2.18 4.96
CA ASP A 119 -3.01 -1.81 6.37
C ASP A 119 -3.71 -0.45 6.49
N TYR A 120 -4.66 -0.36 7.43
CA TYR A 120 -5.23 0.93 7.81
C TYR A 120 -4.29 1.65 8.78
N ILE A 121 -4.01 2.93 8.52
CA ILE A 121 -3.06 3.73 9.28
C ILE A 121 -3.81 4.79 10.11
N ASP A 122 -3.79 4.61 11.44
CA ASP A 122 -4.30 5.59 12.42
C ASP A 122 -3.23 6.13 13.38
N THR A 123 -2.03 5.53 13.38
CA THR A 123 -0.94 5.89 14.29
C THR A 123 -0.07 7.04 13.77
N ALA A 124 -0.15 7.36 12.47
CA ALA A 124 0.63 8.41 11.84
C ALA A 124 -0.14 9.04 10.66
N PRO A 125 0.20 10.27 10.22
CA PRO A 125 -0.38 10.85 9.02
C PRO A 125 -0.09 9.97 7.78
N ILE A 126 -1.14 9.63 7.02
CA ILE A 126 -1.03 8.80 5.82
C ILE A 126 -0.34 9.56 4.69
N GLU A 127 -0.53 10.88 4.65
CA GLU A 127 -0.03 11.79 3.61
C GLU A 127 1.50 11.82 3.55
N THR A 128 2.16 11.59 4.69
CA THR A 128 3.63 11.57 4.79
C THR A 128 4.19 10.16 4.87
N SER A 129 3.38 9.11 4.64
CA SER A 129 3.81 7.72 4.81
C SER A 129 5.00 7.37 3.93
N LEU A 130 4.95 7.72 2.64
CA LEU A 130 6.05 7.45 1.70
C LEU A 130 7.30 8.27 1.99
N GLU A 131 7.16 9.50 2.50
CA GLU A 131 8.29 10.32 2.94
C GLU A 131 9.02 9.70 4.14
N ARG A 132 8.26 9.15 5.10
CA ARG A 132 8.85 8.41 6.22
C ARG A 132 9.52 7.12 5.77
N LEU A 133 8.92 6.37 4.85
CA LEU A 133 9.48 5.11 4.34
C LEU A 133 10.75 5.31 3.51
N SER A 134 10.86 6.47 2.85
CA SER A 134 12.02 6.85 2.03
C SER A 134 13.09 7.65 2.81
N SER A 135 13.02 7.64 4.14
CA SER A 135 13.96 8.29 5.05
C SER A 135 14.22 7.42 6.27
N ASN A 136 15.30 7.70 7.01
CA ASN A 136 15.63 7.01 8.25
C ASN A 136 15.34 7.85 9.50
N THR A 137 14.67 9.01 9.34
CA THR A 137 14.51 9.99 10.43
C THR A 137 13.75 9.41 11.62
N ALA A 138 12.78 8.53 11.39
CA ALA A 138 12.00 7.87 12.43
C ALA A 138 12.78 6.80 13.23
N VAL A 139 13.87 6.27 12.68
CA VAL A 139 14.62 5.13 13.24
C VAL A 139 16.05 5.48 13.66
N THR A 140 16.45 6.74 13.49
CA THR A 140 17.77 7.24 13.88
C THR A 140 17.62 8.43 14.82
N VAL A 141 18.65 8.75 15.59
CA VAL A 141 18.64 9.89 16.52
C VAL A 141 19.12 11.15 15.81
N GLU A 142 18.55 12.31 16.13
CA GLU A 142 18.98 13.57 15.53
C GLU A 142 20.43 13.90 15.89
N GLY A 143 21.22 14.26 14.87
CA GLY A 143 22.65 14.52 15.00
C GLY A 143 23.53 13.26 15.18
N SER A 144 22.96 12.05 15.11
CA SER A 144 23.75 10.82 15.11
C SER A 144 24.42 10.60 13.75
N VAL A 145 25.52 9.83 13.72
CA VAL A 145 26.20 9.53 12.45
C VAL A 145 25.25 8.75 11.52
N GLU A 146 24.46 7.82 12.06
CA GLU A 146 23.49 7.00 11.32
C GLU A 146 22.42 7.84 10.61
N ARG A 147 22.05 9.00 11.16
CA ARG A 147 21.08 9.92 10.54
C ARG A 147 21.53 10.41 9.17
N ASP A 148 22.84 10.46 8.94
CA ASP A 148 23.45 10.95 7.70
C ASP A 148 23.82 9.81 6.73
N ASN A 149 23.36 8.58 6.99
CA ASN A 149 23.61 7.45 6.10
C ASN A 149 22.86 7.62 4.77
N PRO A 150 23.55 7.88 3.64
CA PRO A 150 22.88 8.23 2.39
C PRO A 150 22.24 7.02 1.70
N LYS A 151 22.55 5.79 2.15
CA LYS A 151 21.86 4.60 1.65
C LYS A 151 20.41 4.51 2.12
N ASP A 152 20.07 5.13 3.26
CA ASP A 152 18.76 4.98 3.91
C ASP A 152 17.90 6.26 3.81
N ARG A 153 18.28 7.21 2.94
CA ARG A 153 17.64 8.54 2.82
C ARG A 153 17.55 9.04 1.38
N LEU A 154 16.32 9.29 0.92
CA LEU A 154 16.05 9.73 -0.45
C LEU A 154 16.66 11.09 -0.77
N ASP A 155 16.63 12.03 0.18
CA ASP A 155 17.21 13.38 0.05
C ASP A 155 18.75 13.37 -0.02
N LEU A 156 19.37 12.27 0.35
CA LEU A 156 20.82 12.09 0.23
C LEU A 156 21.23 11.33 -1.04
N ARG A 157 20.29 10.70 -1.75
CA ARG A 157 20.54 9.93 -2.98
C ARG A 157 20.57 10.81 -4.24
N VAL A 158 21.07 10.25 -5.35
CA VAL A 158 21.21 10.91 -6.65
C VAL A 158 20.14 10.42 -7.62
N ALA A 159 19.25 11.32 -8.04
CA ALA A 159 18.27 11.04 -9.08
C ALA A 159 18.95 10.68 -10.42
N GLN A 160 18.42 9.68 -11.10
CA GLN A 160 18.85 9.20 -12.41
C GLN A 160 17.81 9.51 -13.49
N PRO A 161 18.14 9.37 -14.78
CA PRO A 161 17.16 9.52 -15.86
C PRO A 161 15.94 8.62 -15.65
N GLU A 162 14.77 9.17 -15.96
CA GLU A 162 13.50 8.47 -15.83
C GLU A 162 13.46 7.20 -16.71
N THR A 163 12.86 6.14 -16.16
CA THR A 163 12.59 4.89 -16.88
C THR A 163 11.27 4.30 -16.38
N MET A 164 10.45 3.76 -17.28
CA MET A 164 9.16 3.15 -16.94
C MET A 164 8.20 4.07 -16.15
N GLY A 165 8.32 5.39 -16.28
CA GLY A 165 7.53 6.36 -15.50
C GLY A 165 8.02 6.54 -14.05
N LEU A 166 9.22 6.06 -13.73
CA LEU A 166 9.86 6.15 -12.42
C LEU A 166 11.19 6.88 -12.52
N ILE A 167 11.54 7.65 -11.50
CA ILE A 167 12.87 8.23 -11.32
C ILE A 167 13.68 7.29 -10.42
N PRO A 168 14.74 6.64 -10.92
CA PRO A 168 15.63 5.86 -10.07
C PRO A 168 16.50 6.79 -9.20
N TYR A 169 16.84 6.33 -8.00
CA TYR A 169 17.69 7.03 -7.04
C TYR A 169 18.84 6.13 -6.58
N ALA A 170 20.04 6.44 -7.07
CA ALA A 170 21.27 5.73 -6.72
C ALA A 170 21.88 6.29 -5.43
N ILE A 171 22.64 5.44 -4.73
CA ILE A 171 23.44 5.87 -3.58
C ILE A 171 24.50 6.88 -4.05
N ASP A 172 24.63 7.99 -3.34
CA ASP A 172 25.70 8.97 -3.57
C ASP A 172 27.01 8.45 -2.95
N GLU A 173 27.91 7.93 -3.79
CA GLU A 173 29.18 7.36 -3.35
C GLU A 173 30.12 8.37 -2.67
N ALA A 174 30.04 9.66 -3.03
CA ALA A 174 30.82 10.70 -2.36
C ALA A 174 30.30 10.93 -0.93
N LYS A 175 28.98 10.95 -0.74
CA LYS A 175 28.38 11.02 0.60
C LYS A 175 28.61 9.73 1.39
N MET A 176 28.60 8.55 0.75
CA MET A 176 28.92 7.29 1.42
C MET A 176 30.36 7.28 1.95
N ALA A 177 31.32 7.82 1.19
CA ALA A 177 32.69 7.95 1.65
C ALA A 177 32.81 8.88 2.86
N ALA A 178 32.12 10.04 2.83
CA ALA A 178 32.06 10.96 3.96
C ALA A 178 31.43 10.33 5.21
N TYR A 179 30.29 9.64 5.04
CA TYR A 179 29.62 8.91 6.11
C TYR A 179 30.52 7.81 6.70
N SER A 180 31.19 7.02 5.85
CA SER A 180 32.07 5.94 6.30
C SER A 180 33.25 6.47 7.14
N ASN A 181 33.81 7.62 6.76
CA ASN A 181 34.84 8.30 7.54
C ASN A 181 34.30 8.77 8.89
N ALA A 182 33.14 9.43 8.91
CA ALA A 182 32.49 9.88 10.15
C ALA A 182 32.18 8.71 11.10
N TYR A 183 31.70 7.59 10.53
CA TYR A 183 31.42 6.35 11.26
C TYR A 183 32.70 5.77 11.89
N GLN A 184 33.78 5.68 11.13
CA GLN A 184 35.09 5.24 11.63
C GLN A 184 35.62 6.16 12.73
N THR A 185 35.52 7.48 12.58
CA THR A 185 35.95 8.44 13.61
C THR A 185 35.12 8.28 14.90
N ARG A 186 33.81 8.07 14.78
CA ARG A 186 32.91 7.97 15.93
C ARG A 186 33.06 6.65 16.70
N TYR A 187 33.22 5.54 15.97
CA TYR A 187 33.13 4.19 16.53
C TYR A 187 34.45 3.40 16.51
N GLY A 188 35.51 3.94 15.90
CA GLY A 188 36.81 3.27 15.81
C GLY A 188 36.83 2.03 14.89
N LYS A 189 35.79 1.80 14.10
CA LYS A 189 35.66 0.66 13.19
C LYS A 189 35.15 1.07 11.82
N ALA A 190 35.59 0.35 10.78
CA ALA A 190 35.23 0.68 9.42
C ALA A 190 33.74 0.42 9.19
N TYR A 191 33.10 1.24 8.37
CA TYR A 191 31.74 0.97 7.94
C TYR A 191 31.73 -0.17 6.92
N THR A 192 31.00 -1.25 7.22
CA THR A 192 30.88 -2.40 6.32
C THR A 192 29.70 -2.21 5.38
N ARG A 193 30.01 -2.11 4.09
CA ARG A 193 29.03 -2.14 2.99
C ARG A 193 28.46 -3.56 2.85
N ASN A 194 27.14 -3.68 2.76
CA ASN A 194 26.49 -4.95 2.45
C ASN A 194 25.54 -4.72 1.26
N PRO A 195 25.88 -5.23 0.05
CA PRO A 195 25.06 -5.03 -1.14
C PRO A 195 23.60 -5.47 -0.98
N GLY A 196 23.32 -6.45 -0.11
CA GLY A 196 21.96 -6.89 0.19
C GLY A 196 21.12 -5.93 1.05
N PHE A 197 21.68 -4.79 1.47
CA PHE A 197 20.97 -3.70 2.14
C PHE A 197 21.23 -2.34 1.46
N GLU A 198 21.61 -2.38 0.19
CA GLU A 198 21.91 -1.23 -0.67
C GLU A 198 21.01 -1.27 -1.91
N ASP A 199 19.70 -1.32 -1.65
CA ASP A 199 18.67 -1.44 -2.68
C ASP A 199 18.70 -0.29 -3.69
N ASP A 200 18.37 -0.61 -4.94
CA ASP A 200 18.03 0.36 -5.97
C ASP A 200 16.65 0.93 -5.65
N TRP A 201 16.52 2.27 -5.60
CA TRP A 201 15.27 2.93 -5.25
C TRP A 201 14.62 3.55 -6.49
N TYR A 202 13.30 3.46 -6.59
CA TYR A 202 12.52 4.06 -7.66
C TYR A 202 11.35 4.85 -7.06
N VAL A 203 11.04 6.00 -7.65
CA VAL A 203 10.03 6.92 -7.14
C VAL A 203 9.14 7.44 -8.28
N ALA A 204 7.84 7.54 -8.01
CA ALA A 204 6.92 8.37 -8.78
C ALA A 204 6.41 9.52 -7.91
N ARG A 205 6.10 10.65 -8.55
CA ARG A 205 5.56 11.84 -7.90
C ARG A 205 4.32 12.34 -8.63
N ASP A 206 3.43 13.00 -7.89
CA ASP A 206 2.33 13.76 -8.46
C ASP A 206 2.83 15.08 -9.09
N PRO A 207 1.98 15.81 -9.85
CA PRO A 207 2.36 17.10 -10.42
C PRO A 207 2.72 18.19 -9.39
N SER A 208 2.35 18.01 -8.12
CA SER A 208 2.72 18.91 -7.02
C SER A 208 4.08 18.57 -6.41
N GLY A 209 4.69 17.46 -6.83
CA GLY A 209 5.98 16.96 -6.35
C GLY A 209 5.88 16.00 -5.17
N ASN A 210 4.68 15.64 -4.70
CA ASN A 210 4.52 14.69 -3.59
C ASN A 210 4.82 13.27 -4.04
N LEU A 211 5.41 12.45 -3.17
CA LEU A 211 5.60 11.02 -3.45
C LEU A 211 4.24 10.33 -3.58
N THR A 212 4.06 9.58 -4.67
CA THR A 212 2.88 8.70 -4.86
C THR A 212 3.25 7.24 -4.81
N THR A 213 4.52 6.93 -5.14
CA THR A 213 5.05 5.58 -5.23
C THR A 213 6.49 5.58 -4.77
N PHE A 214 6.86 4.58 -3.96
CA PHE A 214 8.23 4.32 -3.55
C PHE A 214 8.54 2.83 -3.64
N ILE A 215 9.56 2.46 -4.40
CA ILE A 215 9.92 1.06 -4.66
C ILE A 215 11.38 0.86 -4.31
N LYS A 216 11.69 -0.23 -3.63
CA LYS A 216 13.03 -0.69 -3.30
C LYS A 216 13.23 -2.05 -3.94
N CYS A 217 14.27 -2.22 -4.75
CA CYS A 217 14.60 -3.51 -5.35
C CYS A 217 16.00 -3.94 -4.96
N ASP A 218 16.21 -5.26 -4.86
CA ASP A 218 17.56 -5.82 -4.81
C ASP A 218 18.41 -5.18 -5.92
N SER A 219 19.60 -4.70 -5.59
CA SER A 219 20.45 -4.05 -6.58
C SER A 219 20.98 -5.04 -7.60
N SER A 220 21.22 -4.58 -8.84
CA SER A 220 21.84 -5.41 -9.87
C SER A 220 23.25 -5.90 -9.47
N THR A 221 23.95 -5.15 -8.61
CA THR A 221 25.23 -5.53 -8.01
C THR A 221 25.09 -6.68 -7.00
N PHE A 222 23.97 -6.77 -6.29
CA PHE A 222 23.73 -7.82 -5.30
C PHE A 222 23.17 -9.10 -5.95
N ARG A 223 22.25 -8.95 -6.92
CA ARG A 223 21.52 -10.09 -7.49
C ARG A 223 21.04 -9.83 -8.92
N GLU A 224 21.17 -10.84 -9.77
CA GLU A 224 20.49 -10.89 -11.07
C GLU A 224 18.99 -11.17 -10.90
N ASP A 225 18.19 -11.03 -11.96
CA ASP A 225 16.73 -11.20 -11.85
C ASP A 225 16.32 -12.61 -11.40
N GLY A 226 17.12 -13.63 -11.74
CA GLY A 226 16.91 -15.04 -11.38
C GLY A 226 15.67 -15.70 -12.03
N VAL A 227 14.91 -14.94 -12.80
CA VAL A 227 13.82 -15.40 -13.67
C VAL A 227 13.85 -14.62 -14.98
N ARG A 228 13.32 -15.21 -16.04
CA ARG A 228 13.03 -14.53 -17.30
C ARG A 228 11.54 -14.61 -17.64
N LEU A 229 11.08 -13.61 -18.37
CA LEU A 229 9.69 -13.50 -18.80
C LEU A 229 9.59 -13.86 -20.27
N GLU A 230 8.79 -14.88 -20.59
CA GLU A 230 8.54 -15.34 -21.96
C GLU A 230 7.02 -15.36 -22.21
N GLY A 231 6.51 -14.32 -22.88
CA GLY A 231 5.07 -14.15 -23.06
C GLY A 231 4.37 -13.95 -21.72
N ASP A 232 3.51 -14.89 -21.34
CA ASP A 232 2.80 -14.93 -20.05
C ASP A 232 3.45 -15.87 -19.02
N GLN A 233 4.60 -16.47 -19.34
CA GLN A 233 5.30 -17.43 -18.49
C GLN A 233 6.46 -16.79 -17.72
N VAL A 234 6.70 -17.30 -16.51
CA VAL A 234 7.83 -16.91 -15.66
C VAL A 234 8.78 -18.11 -15.53
N ILE A 235 9.88 -18.08 -16.27
CA ILE A 235 10.83 -19.18 -16.30
C ILE A 235 11.94 -18.91 -15.31
N GLN A 236 12.14 -19.82 -14.36
CA GLN A 236 13.20 -19.69 -13.37
C GLN A 236 14.56 -20.09 -13.93
N GLU A 237 15.57 -19.27 -13.66
CA GLU A 237 16.95 -19.60 -14.00
C GLU A 237 17.54 -20.59 -13.00
N GLN A 238 18.24 -21.59 -13.54
CA GLN A 238 18.74 -22.69 -12.74
C GLN A 238 19.78 -22.22 -11.71
N GLY A 239 19.55 -22.54 -10.43
CA GLY A 239 20.46 -22.17 -9.34
C GLY A 239 20.42 -20.68 -8.96
N ALA A 240 19.59 -19.87 -9.62
CA ALA A 240 19.45 -18.46 -9.30
C ALA A 240 18.34 -18.22 -8.28
N ILE A 241 18.62 -17.34 -7.32
CA ILE A 241 17.61 -16.78 -6.44
C ILE A 241 17.07 -15.54 -7.13
N ALA A 242 15.74 -15.40 -7.22
CA ALA A 242 15.15 -14.24 -7.86
C ALA A 242 15.42 -12.96 -7.07
N ALA A 243 15.69 -11.86 -7.78
CA ALA A 243 15.72 -10.52 -7.19
C ALA A 243 14.30 -10.07 -6.83
N GLY A 244 14.13 -9.48 -5.65
CA GLY A 244 12.86 -8.97 -5.16
C GLY A 244 12.75 -7.46 -5.22
N CYS A 245 11.52 -6.96 -5.14
CA CYS A 245 11.19 -5.57 -4.88
C CYS A 245 10.10 -5.47 -3.82
N ILE A 246 10.21 -4.46 -2.97
CA ILE A 246 9.14 -4.02 -2.09
C ILE A 246 8.65 -2.66 -2.60
N HIS A 247 7.35 -2.57 -2.87
CA HIS A 247 6.72 -1.42 -3.51
C HIS A 247 5.61 -0.87 -2.62
N TYR A 248 5.76 0.39 -2.23
CA TYR A 248 4.84 1.13 -1.38
C TYR A 248 4.05 2.17 -2.17
N PHE A 249 2.75 2.23 -1.92
CA PHE A 249 1.89 3.36 -2.28
C PHE A 249 0.76 3.49 -1.27
N THR A 250 -0.03 4.56 -1.36
CA THR A 250 -1.10 4.83 -0.40
C THR A 250 -2.44 5.11 -1.08
N ASP A 251 -3.50 4.84 -0.34
CA ASP A 251 -4.81 5.45 -0.52
C ASP A 251 -5.04 6.41 0.64
N VAL A 252 -4.92 7.71 0.36
CA VAL A 252 -5.03 8.76 1.36
C VAL A 252 -6.48 8.92 1.85
N GLU A 253 -7.46 8.70 0.99
CA GLU A 253 -8.88 8.89 1.32
C GLU A 253 -9.33 7.86 2.38
N ASN A 254 -8.96 6.60 2.17
CA ASN A 254 -9.28 5.50 3.10
C ASN A 254 -8.21 5.27 4.17
N LYS A 255 -7.14 6.08 4.18
CA LYS A 255 -5.95 5.95 5.06
C LYS A 255 -5.29 4.57 5.00
N LEU A 256 -5.17 4.00 3.81
CA LEU A 256 -4.56 2.69 3.60
C LEU A 256 -3.11 2.84 3.13
N SER A 257 -2.22 2.09 3.78
CA SER A 257 -0.87 1.83 3.29
C SER A 257 -0.89 0.50 2.53
N ILE A 258 -0.37 0.51 1.31
CA ILE A 258 -0.31 -0.68 0.46
C ILE A 258 1.15 -1.03 0.21
N THR A 259 1.51 -2.28 0.47
CA THR A 259 2.84 -2.84 0.24
C THR A 259 2.74 -4.04 -0.68
N LEU A 260 3.52 -4.04 -1.75
CA LEU A 260 3.63 -5.14 -2.70
C LEU A 260 5.01 -5.80 -2.56
N ASP A 261 5.05 -7.13 -2.60
CA ASP A 261 6.29 -7.92 -2.71
C ASP A 261 6.23 -8.75 -4.00
N TYR A 262 7.22 -8.52 -4.87
CA TYR A 262 7.30 -9.18 -6.18
C TYR A 262 8.73 -9.30 -6.70
N LYS A 263 8.91 -10.12 -7.74
CA LYS A 263 10.20 -10.29 -8.41
C LYS A 263 10.55 -9.05 -9.23
N ARG A 264 11.80 -8.58 -9.16
CA ARG A 264 12.28 -7.39 -9.90
C ARG A 264 12.00 -7.45 -11.40
N ALA A 265 11.98 -8.64 -11.99
CA ALA A 265 11.57 -8.84 -13.39
C ALA A 265 10.19 -8.25 -13.72
N PHE A 266 9.27 -8.15 -12.75
CA PHE A 266 7.93 -7.60 -12.93
C PHE A 266 7.87 -6.07 -12.79
N LEU A 267 8.97 -5.40 -12.39
CA LEU A 267 9.01 -3.95 -12.11
C LEU A 267 8.45 -3.11 -13.26
N LYS A 268 8.66 -3.52 -14.51
CA LYS A 268 8.12 -2.81 -15.69
C LYS A 268 6.60 -2.65 -15.70
N ASP A 269 5.88 -3.50 -14.98
CA ASP A 269 4.42 -3.50 -14.88
C ASP A 269 3.92 -2.87 -13.57
N TRP A 270 4.77 -2.21 -12.78
CA TRP A 270 4.45 -1.63 -11.46
C TRP A 270 3.15 -0.82 -11.45
N LYS A 271 2.92 0.00 -12.49
CA LYS A 271 1.74 0.86 -12.59
C LYS A 271 0.46 0.05 -12.74
N ARG A 272 0.50 -1.05 -13.50
CA ARG A 272 -0.64 -1.98 -13.65
C ARG A 272 -0.97 -2.69 -12.34
N MET A 273 0.04 -2.97 -11.52
CA MET A 273 -0.17 -3.52 -10.17
C MET A 273 -0.89 -2.52 -9.28
N GLU A 274 -0.45 -1.26 -9.25
CA GLU A 274 -1.16 -0.22 -8.49
C GLU A 274 -2.60 -0.04 -8.97
N ASP A 275 -2.81 0.03 -10.29
CA ASP A 275 -4.14 0.25 -10.87
C ASP A 275 -5.10 -0.89 -10.53
N ALA A 276 -4.63 -2.14 -10.57
CA ALA A 276 -5.44 -3.30 -10.20
C ALA A 276 -5.85 -3.28 -8.73
N VAL A 277 -4.92 -2.97 -7.82
CA VAL A 277 -5.21 -2.88 -6.37
C VAL A 277 -6.12 -1.68 -6.07
N ARG A 278 -5.87 -0.52 -6.68
CA ARG A 278 -6.73 0.67 -6.52
C ARG A 278 -8.15 0.46 -7.04
N SER A 279 -8.32 -0.36 -8.08
CA SER A 279 -9.65 -0.67 -8.63
C SER A 279 -10.46 -1.62 -7.74
N LEU A 280 -9.81 -2.29 -6.79
CA LEU A 280 -10.42 -3.21 -5.85
C LEU A 280 -10.93 -2.53 -4.57
N LEU A 281 -10.29 -1.41 -4.19
CA LEU A 281 -10.58 -0.61 -3.00
C LEU A 281 -11.63 0.47 -3.31
#